data_AF-A0A317Z6I4-F1
#
_entry.id   AF-A0A317Z6I4-F1
#
_cell.length_a   1.000
_cell.length_b   1.000
_cell.length_c   1.000
_cell.angle_alpha   90.00
_cell.angle_beta   90.00
_cell.angle_gamma   90.00
#
_symmetry.space_group_name_H-M   'P 1'
#
loop_
_entity.id
_entity.type
_entity.pdbx_description
1 polymer ?
#
loop_
_entity_poly.entity_id
_entity_poly.type
_entity_poly.pdbx_seq_one_letter_code
_entity_poly.pdbx_strand_id
1 'polypeptide(L)' 'YEATKALLTDEALYEAMSVAQNPYGDGQASQRICENIKYFYGLIDQKPAPFRVDK' A
#
# COMPACT_ATOMS: atom_id res chain seq x y z
N TYR A 1 26.91 -9.49 5.94
CA TYR A 1 26.77 -9.48 4.47
C TYR A 1 25.89 -10.60 3.94
N GLU A 2 25.60 -11.66 4.71
CA GLU A 2 24.83 -12.81 4.23
C GLU A 2 23.45 -12.46 3.64
N ALA A 3 22.67 -11.58 4.27
CA ALA A 3 21.35 -11.20 3.74
C ALA A 3 21.44 -10.51 2.36
N THR A 4 22.39 -9.60 2.19
CA THR A 4 22.64 -8.92 0.90
C THR A 4 23.14 -9.92 -0.15
N LYS A 5 24.02 -10.85 0.24
CA LYS A 5 24.50 -11.91 -0.66
C LYS A 5 23.34 -12.81 -1.11
N ALA A 6 22.49 -13.24 -0.19
CA ALA A 6 21.32 -14.05 -0.49
C ALA A 6 20.39 -13.35 -1.49
N LEU A 7 20.07 -12.06 -1.29
CA LEU A 7 19.27 -11.28 -2.23
C LEU A 7 19.89 -11.13 -3.64
N LEU A 8 21.22 -11.17 -3.74
CA LEU A 8 21.93 -11.02 -5.02
C LEU A 8 22.15 -12.34 -5.76
N THR A 9 22.12 -13.48 -5.05
CA THR A 9 22.48 -14.79 -5.63
C THR A 9 21.34 -15.81 -5.62
N ASP A 10 20.29 -15.59 -4.82
CA ASP A 10 19.10 -16.43 -4.79
C ASP A 10 17.94 -15.70 -5.47
N GLU A 11 17.69 -16.06 -6.73
CA GLU A 11 16.66 -15.46 -7.57
C GLU A 11 15.26 -15.73 -7.02
N ALA A 12 15.00 -16.93 -6.49
CA ALA A 12 13.69 -17.28 -5.92
C ALA A 12 13.39 -16.46 -4.66
N LEU A 13 14.40 -16.24 -3.81
CA LEU A 13 14.27 -15.37 -2.63
C LEU A 13 14.01 -13.91 -3.05
N TYR A 14 14.74 -13.40 -4.04
CA TYR A 14 14.55 -12.05 -4.54
C TYR A 14 13.16 -11.84 -5.14
N GLU A 15 12.70 -12.77 -5.98
CA GLU A 15 11.36 -12.73 -6.56
C GLU A 15 10.30 -12.70 -5.46
N ALA A 16 10.34 -13.65 -4.52
CA ALA A 16 9.36 -13.71 -3.42
C ALA A 16 9.25 -12.39 -2.63
N MET A 17 10.36 -11.66 -2.47
CA MET A 17 10.38 -10.37 -1.77
C MET A 17 9.96 -9.18 -2.66
N SER A 18 10.29 -9.21 -3.95
CA SER A 18 10.02 -8.10 -4.87
C SER A 18 8.56 -8.03 -5.33
N VAL A 19 7.87 -9.18 -5.41
CA VAL A 19 6.44 -9.24 -5.78
C VAL A 19 5.50 -9.16 -4.58
N ALA A 20 6.04 -9.07 -3.36
CA ALA A 20 5.23 -8.97 -2.15
C ALA A 20 4.33 -7.72 -2.21
N GLN A 21 3.02 -7.92 -2.04
CA GLN A 21 2.06 -6.82 -2.06
C GLN A 21 2.38 -5.82 -0.95
N ASN A 22 2.42 -4.53 -1.29
CA ASN A 22 2.70 -3.49 -0.32
C ASN A 22 1.55 -3.37 0.70
N PRO A 23 1.77 -3.73 1.99
CA PRO A 23 0.71 -3.72 2.98
C PRO A 23 0.35 -2.29 3.43
N TYR A 24 1.08 -1.27 2.99
CA TYR A 24 0.92 0.12 3.44
C TYR A 24 0.13 1.00 2.47
N GLY A 25 -0.17 0.52 1.27
CA GLY A 25 -0.96 1.31 0.35
C GLY A 25 -1.12 0.72 -1.04
N ASP A 26 -2.13 1.24 -1.71
CA ASP A 26 -2.51 0.94 -3.09
C ASP A 26 -2.36 2.16 -4.01
N GLY A 27 -1.63 3.19 -3.56
CA GLY A 27 -1.44 4.44 -4.30
C GLY A 27 -2.58 5.46 -4.18
N GLN A 28 -3.70 5.14 -3.51
CA GLN A 28 -4.86 6.04 -3.43
C GLN A 28 -4.94 6.84 -2.10
N ALA A 29 -3.87 6.85 -1.31
CA ALA A 29 -3.84 7.52 -0.01
C ALA A 29 -4.21 9.02 -0.11
N SER A 30 -3.59 9.77 -1.03
CA SER A 30 -3.85 11.20 -1.20
C SER A 30 -5.31 11.49 -1.57
N GLN A 31 -5.88 10.69 -2.46
CA GLN A 31 -7.29 10.81 -2.84
C GLN A 31 -8.20 10.58 -1.63
N ARG A 32 -8.00 9.50 -0.87
CA ARG A 32 -8.79 9.20 0.33
C ARG A 32 -8.70 10.30 1.40
N ILE A 33 -7.52 10.89 1.59
CA ILE A 33 -7.33 12.01 2.53
C ILE A 33 -8.17 13.20 2.10
N CYS A 34 -8.05 13.62 0.83
CA CYS A 34 -8.83 14.73 0.28
C CYS A 34 -10.34 14.48 0.37
N GLU A 35 -10.80 13.26 0.08
CA GLU A 35 -12.22 12.89 0.18
C GLU A 35 -12.72 12.90 1.62
N ASN A 36 -11.90 12.47 2.59
CA ASN A 36 -12.29 12.56 4.02
C ASN A 36 -12.44 14.02 4.47
N ILE A 37 -11.56 14.91 4.01
CA ILE A 37 -11.68 16.35 4.30
C ILE A 37 -12.98 16.90 3.69
N LYS A 38 -13.27 16.57 2.43
CA LYS A 38 -14.53 17.00 1.77
C LYS A 38 -15.77 16.50 2.52
N TYR A 39 -15.75 15.23 2.95
CA TYR A 39 -16.84 14.63 3.72
C TYR A 39 -17.05 15.35 5.06
N PHE A 40 -15.97 15.66 5.78
CA PHE A 40 -16.03 16.38 7.06
C PHE A 40 -16.69 17.76 6.94
N TYR A 41 -16.46 18.46 5.82
CA TYR A 41 -17.10 19.76 5.54
C TYR A 41 -18.45 19.67 4.81
N GLY A 42 -19.00 18.46 4.62
CA GLY A 42 -20.30 18.27 3.96
C GLY A 42 -20.32 18.61 2.47
N LEU A 43 -19.15 18.59 1.80
CA LEU A 43 -19.05 18.83 0.35
C LEU A 43 -19.38 17.58 -0.48
N ILE A 44 -19.39 16.41 0.15
CA ILE A 44 -19.83 15.14 -0.41
C ILE A 44 -20.65 14.39 0.64
N ASP A 45 -21.68 13.65 0.20
CA ASP A 45 -22.60 12.95 1.10
C ASP A 45 -22.08 11.59 1.56
N GLN A 46 -21.14 11.01 0.81
CA GLN A 46 -20.62 9.67 1.07
C GLN A 46 -19.21 9.74 1.64
N LYS A 47 -19.00 9.01 2.74
CA LYS A 47 -17.68 8.85 3.35
C LYS A 47 -16.82 7.92 2.48
N PRO A 48 -15.57 8.29 2.14
CA PRO A 48 -14.69 7.40 1.37
C PRO A 48 -14.36 6.13 2.14
N ALA A 49 -14.20 5.02 1.42
CA ALA A 49 -13.85 3.73 2.00
C ALA A 49 -12.43 3.75 2.59
N PRO A 50 -12.20 3.07 3.72
CA PRO A 50 -10.85 2.91 4.27
C PRO A 50 -10.00 2.02 3.35
N PHE A 51 -8.69 2.21 3.38
CA PHE A 51 -7.75 1.27 2.78
C PHE A 51 -7.84 -0.09 3.50
N ARG A 52 -7.81 -1.17 2.74
CA ARG A 52 -7.79 -2.56 3.23
C ARG A 52 -6.82 -3.35 2.38
N VAL A 53 -6.07 -4.23 3.04
CA VAL A 53 -5.25 -5.26 2.40
C VAL A 53 -5.95 -6.58 2.66
N ASP A 54 -6.22 -7.34 1.62
CA ASP A 54 -6.74 -8.70 1.78
C ASP A 54 -5.65 -9.55 2.45
N LYS A 55 -6.04 -10.32 3.47
CA LYS A 55 -5.15 -11.20 4.24
C LYS A 55 -5.03 -12.57 3.60
#